data_AF-A0A8J7WM46-F1
#
_entry.id   AF-A0A8J7WM46-F1
#
_cell.length_a   1.000
_cell.length_b   1.000
_cell.length_c   1.000
_cell.angle_alpha   90.00
_cell.angle_beta   90.00
_cell.angle_gamma   90.00
#
_symmetry.space_group_name_H-M   'P 1'
#
loop_
_entity.id
_entity.type
_entity.pdbx_description
1 polymer ?
#
loop_
_entity_poly.entity_id
_entity_poly.type
_entity_poly.pdbx_seq_one_letter_code
_entity_poly.pdbx_strand_id
1 'polypeptide(L)'
;MKGSTFKRCTCPVVKDAKGRRQNCQKKHGSWSYVLDIGIDPATGKRKQFKRGGFRTQTAAQDALNELLAKVQQGTFVPDASITVGEWLTQWVTERETVKKIKASTAEGYRDHMRLHLVPALGHIKLRDLRPGHVQKLLTDLTDGRKAATVLRVHATLRSALTTAVKKGLIAQNPATLVELPQSTRPKVRPWEAADLGTFLDSVAAHPLAALFETIAGAGLRRGEALGLRWSDVDLTGRFLIVRQQIKECHKVRTGQQPVCPVCGERHPGVRFDTPKSTGRAENPIELDDVVMGALLAHKLVQDSERAEWGDAYRDHDLVFAQPGGDPLNPTDVSEAFRELVDAAGLRRIRLHDLRHGHASLMLAAGVDMSLVSKRIGHSSQAITVDTYAHLLSGVGREAAEKAAALVPRKRRDQSVTKDVAKAESDGVSDSSAAGQSLTDGGARGTRTHNLRIKSPISDIPVQISVGCRVHLIPFHPDSSPRLYRRMPRRTNPSRAARSHAALIRPPTRTSS
;
A
#
# COMPACT_ATOMS: atom_id res chain seq x y z
N MET A 1 21.73 -46.30 -2.48
CA MET A 1 21.13 -46.44 -1.14
C MET A 1 20.84 -47.91 -0.90
N LYS A 2 21.17 -48.45 0.27
CA LYS A 2 20.86 -49.85 0.63
C LYS A 2 19.72 -49.84 1.63
N GLY A 3 18.69 -50.64 1.38
CA GLY A 3 17.59 -50.87 2.32
C GLY A 3 17.45 -52.35 2.62
N SER A 4 16.98 -52.69 3.82
CA SER A 4 16.72 -54.07 4.20
C SER A 4 15.44 -54.19 5.02
N THR A 5 14.70 -55.27 4.81
CA THR A 5 13.55 -55.65 5.63
C THR A 5 13.97 -56.58 6.75
N PHE A 6 13.41 -56.42 7.93
CA PHE A 6 13.64 -57.30 9.08
C PHE A 6 12.33 -57.49 9.87
N LYS A 7 12.23 -58.61 10.58
CA LYS A 7 11.09 -58.92 11.43
C LYS A 7 11.43 -58.62 12.88
N ARG A 8 10.57 -57.86 13.58
CA ARG A 8 10.77 -57.51 15.00
C ARG A 8 9.70 -58.17 15.86
N CYS A 9 10.11 -59.01 16.81
CA CYS A 9 9.23 -59.52 17.87
C CYS A 9 9.35 -58.66 19.15
N THR A 10 8.22 -58.44 19.83
CA THR A 10 8.09 -57.87 21.19
C THR A 10 8.31 -58.89 22.32
N CYS A 11 8.70 -60.12 21.98
CA CYS A 11 9.09 -61.17 22.90
C CYS A 11 10.18 -60.69 23.90
N PRO A 12 10.12 -61.11 25.17
CA PRO A 12 11.22 -60.95 26.11
C PRO A 12 12.54 -61.44 25.50
N VAL A 13 13.60 -60.67 25.68
CA VAL A 13 14.91 -60.95 25.07
C VAL A 13 15.60 -62.04 25.88
N VAL A 14 15.54 -63.28 25.41
CA VAL A 14 16.39 -64.37 25.92
C VAL A 14 17.71 -64.32 25.15
N LYS A 15 18.84 -64.28 25.86
CA LYS A 15 20.18 -64.29 25.27
C LYS A 15 20.82 -65.65 25.50
N ASP A 16 21.60 -66.13 24.54
CA ASP A 16 22.43 -67.31 24.72
C ASP A 16 23.65 -67.01 25.62
N ALA A 17 24.40 -68.05 25.98
CA ALA A 17 25.63 -67.93 26.78
C ALA A 17 26.73 -67.06 26.13
N LYS A 18 26.58 -66.70 24.85
CA LYS A 18 27.48 -65.81 24.09
C LYS A 18 26.90 -64.40 23.92
N GLY A 19 25.81 -64.07 24.62
CA GLY A 19 25.17 -62.76 24.61
C GLY A 19 24.34 -62.44 23.36
N ARG A 20 24.16 -63.39 22.44
CA ARG A 20 23.35 -63.21 21.22
C ARG A 20 21.88 -63.43 21.57
N ARG A 21 21.00 -62.59 21.01
CA ARG A 21 19.55 -62.75 21.19
C ARG A 21 19.10 -64.05 20.51
N GLN A 22 18.50 -64.95 21.26
CA GLN A 22 17.87 -66.14 20.68
C GLN A 22 16.69 -65.71 19.80
N ASN A 23 16.59 -66.32 18.62
CA ASN A 23 15.46 -66.12 17.74
C ASN A 23 14.20 -66.68 18.41
N CYS A 24 13.13 -65.89 18.43
CA CYS A 24 11.85 -66.37 18.94
C CYS A 24 11.32 -67.49 18.03
N GLN A 25 10.97 -68.63 18.62
CA GLN A 25 10.45 -69.79 17.91
C GLN A 25 8.96 -69.65 17.50
N LYS A 26 8.22 -68.70 18.07
CA LYS A 26 6.80 -68.47 17.74
C LYS A 26 6.69 -67.59 16.48
N LYS A 27 5.69 -67.84 15.61
CA LYS A 27 5.39 -67.02 14.41
C LYS A 27 4.69 -65.70 14.74
N HIS A 28 5.30 -64.82 15.54
CA HIS A 28 4.76 -63.49 15.87
C HIS A 28 5.77 -62.36 15.63
N GLY A 29 5.30 -61.12 15.68
CA GLY A 29 6.07 -59.92 15.35
C GLY A 29 5.67 -59.31 14.00
N SER A 30 5.96 -58.02 13.85
CA SER A 30 5.66 -57.26 12.65
C SER A 30 6.92 -57.08 11.78
N TRP A 31 6.71 -56.95 10.48
CA TRP A 31 7.75 -56.63 9.52
C TRP A 31 8.03 -55.13 9.54
N SER A 32 9.30 -54.79 9.34
CA SER A 32 9.82 -53.42 9.30
C SER A 32 10.89 -53.32 8.21
N TYR A 33 11.16 -52.11 7.73
CA TYR A 33 12.27 -51.84 6.83
C TYR A 33 13.16 -50.72 7.40
N VAL A 34 14.45 -50.76 7.01
CA VAL A 34 15.40 -49.67 7.19
C VAL A 34 15.92 -49.24 5.82
N LEU A 35 16.01 -47.94 5.58
CA LEU A 35 16.62 -47.34 4.40
C LEU A 35 17.76 -46.42 4.83
N ASP A 36 18.94 -46.64 4.28
CA ASP A 36 20.08 -45.71 4.42
C ASP A 36 19.91 -44.55 3.45
N ILE A 37 19.72 -43.34 3.99
CA ILE A 37 19.35 -42.12 3.26
C ILE A 37 20.54 -41.15 3.11
N GLY A 38 21.75 -41.60 3.46
CA GLY A 38 22.98 -40.82 3.31
C GLY A 38 23.67 -40.49 4.63
N ILE A 39 24.71 -39.65 4.55
CA ILE A 39 25.48 -39.17 5.70
C ILE A 39 24.98 -37.77 6.04
N ASP A 40 24.72 -37.51 7.32
CA ASP A 40 24.36 -36.19 7.81
C ASP A 40 25.56 -35.21 7.64
N PRO A 41 25.41 -34.12 6.88
CA PRO A 41 26.50 -33.17 6.65
C PRO A 41 26.98 -32.45 7.91
N ALA A 42 26.16 -32.34 8.95
CA ALA A 42 26.52 -31.64 10.20
C ALA A 42 27.24 -32.56 11.20
N THR A 43 26.92 -33.86 11.21
CA THR A 43 27.40 -34.80 12.23
C THR A 43 28.32 -35.89 11.69
N GLY A 44 28.44 -36.05 10.37
CA GLY A 44 29.24 -37.09 9.72
C GLY A 44 28.72 -38.52 9.96
N LYS A 45 27.56 -38.68 10.62
CA LYS A 45 26.98 -39.99 10.95
C LYS A 45 26.00 -40.44 9.87
N ARG A 46 25.89 -41.75 9.67
CA ARG A 46 24.89 -42.36 8.77
C ARG A 46 23.48 -42.07 9.27
N LYS A 47 22.61 -41.56 8.41
CA LYS A 47 21.20 -41.30 8.70
C LYS A 47 20.36 -42.46 8.16
N GLN A 48 19.61 -43.13 9.04
CA GLN A 48 18.77 -44.28 8.70
C GLN A 48 17.29 -43.95 8.93
N PHE A 49 16.44 -44.19 7.93
CA PHE A 49 15.00 -44.12 8.08
C PHE A 49 14.42 -45.51 8.35
N LYS A 50 13.60 -45.65 9.40
CA LYS A 50 13.00 -46.93 9.82
C LYS A 50 11.49 -46.80 9.90
N ARG A 51 10.75 -47.74 9.32
CA ARG A 51 9.29 -47.85 9.45
C ARG A 51 8.90 -49.31 9.67
N GLY A 52 7.97 -49.54 10.60
CA GLY A 52 7.51 -50.88 10.98
C GLY A 52 6.00 -50.97 11.08
N GLY A 53 5.51 -52.18 11.37
CA GLY A 53 4.08 -52.46 11.56
C GLY A 53 3.42 -53.25 10.43
N PHE A 54 4.19 -53.78 9.48
CA PHE A 54 3.65 -54.53 8.36
C PHE A 54 3.33 -55.97 8.76
N ARG A 55 2.23 -56.53 8.23
CA ARG A 55 1.81 -57.92 8.50
C ARG A 55 2.68 -58.94 7.76
N THR A 56 3.19 -58.60 6.58
CA THR A 56 4.00 -59.51 5.73
C THR A 56 5.32 -58.85 5.31
N GLN A 57 6.30 -59.68 4.93
CA GLN A 57 7.59 -59.20 4.40
C GLN A 57 7.41 -58.45 3.10
N THR A 58 6.53 -58.96 2.23
CA THR A 58 6.18 -58.35 0.94
C THR A 58 5.64 -56.93 1.13
N ALA A 59 4.68 -56.72 2.05
CA ALA A 59 4.16 -55.37 2.33
C ALA A 59 5.24 -54.40 2.87
N ALA A 60 6.21 -54.89 3.65
CA ALA A 60 7.34 -54.08 4.09
C ALA A 60 8.32 -53.77 2.95
N GLN A 61 8.52 -54.71 2.02
CA GLN A 61 9.38 -54.54 0.85
C GLN A 61 8.76 -53.59 -0.18
N ASP A 62 7.45 -53.67 -0.43
CA ASP A 62 6.72 -52.76 -1.32
C ASP A 62 6.80 -51.32 -0.79
N ALA A 63 6.59 -51.14 0.51
CA ALA A 63 6.73 -49.84 1.16
C ALA A 63 8.18 -49.31 1.14
N LEU A 64 9.19 -50.20 1.19
CA LEU A 64 10.60 -49.84 1.02
C LEU A 64 10.89 -49.40 -0.42
N ASN A 65 10.35 -50.11 -1.43
CA ASN A 65 10.52 -49.78 -2.84
C ASN A 65 9.84 -48.45 -3.19
N GLU A 66 8.63 -48.21 -2.68
CA GLU A 66 7.93 -46.93 -2.83
C GLU A 66 8.73 -45.77 -2.22
N LEU A 67 9.35 -46.01 -1.06
CA LEU A 67 10.21 -45.02 -0.42
C LEU A 67 11.48 -44.76 -1.23
N LEU A 68 12.14 -45.81 -1.73
CA LEU A 68 13.31 -45.72 -2.59
C LEU A 68 13.02 -44.89 -3.85
N ALA A 69 11.86 -45.12 -4.49
CA ALA A 69 11.41 -44.32 -5.64
C ALA A 69 11.26 -42.83 -5.27
N LYS A 70 10.67 -42.51 -4.12
CA LYS A 70 10.56 -41.12 -3.63
C LYS A 70 11.92 -40.48 -3.36
N VAL A 71 12.90 -41.23 -2.83
CA VAL A 71 14.25 -40.70 -2.61
C VAL A 71 14.99 -40.49 -3.93
N GLN A 72 14.87 -41.43 -4.88
CA GLN A 72 15.45 -41.29 -6.22
C GLN A 72 14.85 -40.11 -6.99
N GLN A 73 13.56 -39.85 -6.83
CA GLN A 73 12.86 -38.69 -7.39
C GLN A 73 13.16 -37.37 -6.65
N GLY A 74 13.95 -37.40 -5.57
CA GLY A 74 14.25 -36.21 -4.77
C GLY A 74 13.05 -35.64 -3.99
N THR A 75 11.95 -36.38 -3.86
CA THR A 75 10.73 -35.95 -3.15
C THR A 75 10.73 -36.35 -1.67
N PHE A 76 11.70 -37.17 -1.25
CA PHE A 76 11.83 -37.62 0.12
C PHE A 76 12.59 -36.61 0.98
N VAL A 77 11.95 -36.13 2.04
CA VAL A 77 12.51 -35.19 3.01
C VAL A 77 12.71 -35.90 4.36
N PRO A 78 13.97 -36.16 4.77
CA PRO A 78 14.26 -36.78 6.05
C PRO A 78 14.48 -35.73 7.15
N ASP A 79 13.49 -35.63 8.03
CA ASP A 79 13.28 -34.67 9.13
C ASP A 79 12.33 -33.52 8.80
N ALA A 80 11.09 -33.67 9.25
CA ALA A 80 10.16 -32.57 9.46
C ALA A 80 9.07 -33.05 10.44
N SER A 81 9.44 -33.26 11.71
CA SER A 81 8.44 -33.19 12.80
C SER A 81 7.88 -31.78 12.95
N ILE A 82 8.52 -30.79 12.33
CA ILE A 82 8.10 -29.40 12.34
C ILE A 82 6.67 -29.25 11.82
N THR A 83 5.88 -28.55 12.61
CA THR A 83 4.52 -28.18 12.29
C THR A 83 4.49 -26.96 11.36
N VAL A 84 3.36 -26.74 10.70
CA VAL A 84 3.17 -25.53 9.89
C VAL A 84 3.30 -24.27 10.75
N GLY A 85 2.84 -24.28 12.00
CA GLY A 85 2.94 -23.14 12.90
C GLY A 85 4.39 -22.78 13.26
N GLU A 86 5.19 -23.78 13.62
CA GLU A 86 6.63 -23.61 13.89
C GLU A 86 7.37 -23.11 12.66
N TRP A 87 7.10 -23.71 11.49
CA TRP A 87 7.71 -23.30 10.23
C TRP A 87 7.37 -21.84 9.87
N LEU A 88 6.11 -21.43 9.99
CA LEU A 88 5.69 -20.05 9.69
C LEU A 88 6.40 -19.05 10.62
N THR A 89 6.58 -19.41 11.89
CA THR A 89 7.30 -18.59 12.87
C THR A 89 8.78 -18.45 12.50
N GLN A 90 9.45 -19.56 12.18
CA GLN A 90 10.82 -19.53 11.69
C GLN A 90 10.94 -18.69 10.40
N TRP A 91 10.01 -18.87 9.47
CA TRP A 91 10.01 -18.19 8.17
C TRP A 91 9.90 -16.67 8.29
N VAL A 92 9.02 -16.15 9.17
CA VAL A 92 8.92 -14.70 9.38
C VAL A 92 10.19 -14.15 10.02
N THR A 93 10.72 -14.82 11.04
CA THR A 93 11.97 -14.40 11.71
C THR A 93 13.13 -14.36 10.72
N GLU A 94 13.30 -15.38 9.89
CA GLU A 94 14.34 -15.39 8.84
C GLU A 94 14.12 -14.28 7.79
N ARG A 95 12.87 -13.97 7.43
CA ARG A 95 12.56 -12.88 6.48
C ARG A 95 12.92 -11.51 7.05
N GLU A 96 12.73 -11.31 8.35
CA GLU A 96 13.10 -10.06 9.02
C GLU A 96 14.61 -9.91 9.14
N THR A 97 15.31 -10.95 9.58
CA THR A 97 16.76 -10.88 9.85
C THR A 97 17.58 -10.92 8.57
N VAL A 98 17.27 -11.83 7.64
CA VAL A 98 18.08 -12.08 6.44
C VAL A 98 17.67 -11.16 5.29
N LYS A 99 16.36 -10.99 5.07
CA LYS A 99 15.85 -10.19 3.93
C LYS A 99 15.53 -8.74 4.29
N LYS A 100 15.72 -8.34 5.55
CA LYS A 100 15.48 -6.97 6.06
C LYS A 100 14.15 -6.39 5.55
N ILE A 101 13.08 -7.19 5.59
CA ILE A 101 11.76 -6.73 5.16
C ILE A 101 11.29 -5.57 6.05
N LYS A 102 10.57 -4.60 5.48
CA LYS A 102 10.00 -3.49 6.26
C LYS A 102 9.11 -4.01 7.38
N ALA A 103 9.17 -3.36 8.54
CA ALA A 103 8.42 -3.73 9.75
C ALA A 103 6.91 -3.92 9.49
N SER A 104 6.30 -3.07 8.66
CA SER A 104 4.87 -3.19 8.31
C SER A 104 4.53 -4.49 7.56
N THR A 105 5.45 -4.98 6.74
CA THR A 105 5.24 -6.22 5.98
C THR A 105 5.34 -7.43 6.90
N ALA A 106 6.31 -7.43 7.82
CA ALA A 106 6.45 -8.49 8.80
C ALA A 106 5.27 -8.53 9.78
N GLU A 107 4.79 -7.36 10.20
CA GLU A 107 3.58 -7.22 11.01
C GLU A 107 2.35 -7.81 10.29
N GLY A 108 2.16 -7.50 9.00
CA GLY A 108 1.11 -8.10 8.18
C GLY A 108 1.19 -9.63 8.12
N TYR A 109 2.39 -10.19 7.95
CA TYR A 109 2.58 -11.65 8.00
C TYR A 109 2.22 -12.23 9.37
N ARG A 110 2.67 -11.61 10.46
CA ARG A 110 2.32 -12.04 11.83
C ARG A 110 0.83 -12.00 12.08
N ASP A 111 0.13 -10.97 11.62
CA ASP A 111 -1.32 -10.89 11.78
C ASP A 111 -2.04 -11.96 10.95
N HIS A 112 -1.61 -12.22 9.71
CA HIS A 112 -2.14 -13.36 8.93
C HIS A 112 -1.89 -14.70 9.62
N MET A 113 -0.71 -14.88 10.21
CA MET A 113 -0.38 -16.10 10.97
C MET A 113 -1.25 -16.25 12.21
N ARG A 114 -1.29 -15.24 13.07
CA ARG A 114 -2.00 -15.27 14.35
C ARG A 114 -3.51 -15.40 14.17
N LEU A 115 -4.09 -14.67 13.23
CA LEU A 115 -5.54 -14.59 13.07
C LEU A 115 -6.12 -15.72 12.22
N HIS A 116 -5.32 -16.30 11.31
CA HIS A 116 -5.86 -17.21 10.29
C HIS A 116 -5.04 -18.50 10.12
N LEU A 117 -3.73 -18.41 9.85
CA LEU A 117 -2.95 -19.59 9.46
C LEU A 117 -2.68 -20.55 10.63
N VAL A 118 -2.22 -20.03 11.77
CA VAL A 118 -1.84 -20.85 12.94
C VAL A 118 -3.08 -21.52 13.57
N PRO A 119 -4.22 -20.83 13.79
CA PRO A 119 -5.42 -21.48 14.32
C PRO A 119 -5.91 -22.65 13.45
N ALA A 120 -5.89 -22.50 12.12
CA ALA A 120 -6.45 -23.50 11.21
C ALA A 120 -5.46 -24.62 10.82
N LEU A 121 -4.21 -24.27 10.54
CA LEU A 121 -3.22 -25.18 9.95
C LEU A 121 -2.02 -25.44 10.88
N GLY A 122 -1.87 -24.66 11.95
CA GLY A 122 -0.65 -24.62 12.75
C GLY A 122 -0.29 -25.95 13.41
N HIS A 123 -1.28 -26.76 13.77
CA HIS A 123 -1.10 -28.08 14.40
C HIS A 123 -0.73 -29.18 13.41
N ILE A 124 -0.89 -28.95 12.11
CA ILE A 124 -0.60 -29.94 11.06
C ILE A 124 0.90 -30.00 10.83
N LYS A 125 1.46 -31.21 10.71
CA LYS A 125 2.86 -31.38 10.31
C LYS A 125 3.08 -30.88 8.90
N LEU A 126 4.19 -30.19 8.65
CA LEU A 126 4.42 -29.55 7.35
C LEU A 126 4.37 -30.54 6.18
N ARG A 127 4.89 -31.77 6.39
CA ARG A 127 4.83 -32.88 5.41
C ARG A 127 3.42 -33.42 5.15
N ASP A 128 2.51 -33.25 6.09
CA ASP A 128 1.14 -33.78 6.06
C ASP A 128 0.14 -32.71 5.59
N LEU A 129 0.61 -31.49 5.30
CA LEU A 129 -0.18 -30.45 4.68
C LEU A 129 -0.58 -30.87 3.26
N ARG A 130 -1.88 -30.74 2.93
CA ARG A 130 -2.47 -31.12 1.64
C ARG A 130 -3.31 -29.96 1.10
N PRO A 131 -3.55 -29.89 -0.23
CA PRO A 131 -4.37 -28.84 -0.82
C PRO A 131 -5.77 -28.74 -0.18
N GLY A 132 -6.39 -29.87 0.18
CA GLY A 132 -7.69 -29.89 0.86
C GLY A 132 -7.73 -29.14 2.19
N HIS A 133 -6.64 -29.16 2.97
CA HIS A 133 -6.55 -28.37 4.21
C HIS A 133 -6.53 -26.86 3.92
N VAL A 134 -5.81 -26.47 2.86
CA VAL A 134 -5.72 -25.08 2.44
C VAL A 134 -7.06 -24.61 1.85
N GLN A 135 -7.71 -25.43 1.02
CA GLN A 135 -9.03 -25.12 0.46
C GLN A 135 -10.07 -24.91 1.55
N LYS A 136 -10.08 -25.77 2.59
CA LYS A 136 -10.97 -25.61 3.75
C LYS A 136 -10.75 -24.26 4.44
N LEU A 137 -9.49 -23.91 4.75
CA LEU A 137 -9.15 -22.59 5.31
C LEU A 137 -9.68 -21.44 4.44
N LEU A 138 -9.49 -21.50 3.12
CA LEU A 138 -9.95 -20.42 2.23
C LEU A 138 -11.48 -20.32 2.19
N THR A 139 -12.17 -21.45 2.24
CA THR A 139 -13.64 -21.52 2.29
C THR A 139 -14.15 -20.87 3.58
N ASP A 140 -13.64 -21.31 4.73
CA ASP A 140 -14.01 -20.77 6.05
C ASP A 140 -13.75 -19.25 6.16
N LEU A 141 -12.69 -18.74 5.51
CA LEU A 141 -12.39 -17.31 5.48
C LEU A 141 -13.34 -16.52 4.58
N THR A 142 -13.87 -17.13 3.52
CA THR A 142 -14.73 -16.46 2.55
C THR A 142 -16.10 -16.12 3.16
N ASP A 143 -16.58 -16.92 4.11
CA ASP A 143 -17.88 -16.73 4.78
C ASP A 143 -17.95 -15.48 5.70
N GLY A 144 -16.82 -14.83 5.99
CA GLY A 144 -16.78 -13.65 6.87
C GLY A 144 -15.80 -12.56 6.44
N ARG A 145 -15.17 -12.67 5.27
CA ARG A 145 -14.16 -11.70 4.80
C ARG A 145 -14.26 -11.45 3.31
N LYS A 146 -13.83 -10.25 2.92
CA LYS A 146 -13.69 -9.88 1.50
C LYS A 146 -12.63 -10.74 0.81
N ALA A 147 -12.88 -11.12 -0.44
CA ALA A 147 -11.96 -11.91 -1.28
C ALA A 147 -10.52 -11.37 -1.28
N ALA A 148 -10.34 -10.04 -1.32
CA ALA A 148 -9.02 -9.40 -1.26
C ALA A 148 -8.23 -9.75 0.02
N THR A 149 -8.90 -9.93 1.16
CA THR A 149 -8.26 -10.34 2.41
C THR A 149 -7.85 -11.81 2.35
N VAL A 150 -8.74 -12.67 1.83
CA VAL A 150 -8.48 -14.11 1.64
C VAL A 150 -7.24 -14.31 0.75
N LEU A 151 -7.16 -13.57 -0.36
CA LEU A 151 -6.02 -13.59 -1.27
C LEU A 151 -4.70 -13.16 -0.61
N ARG A 152 -4.72 -12.21 0.32
CA ARG A 152 -3.51 -11.79 1.07
C ARG A 152 -3.03 -12.86 2.05
N VAL A 153 -3.97 -13.49 2.75
CA VAL A 153 -3.67 -14.63 3.64
C VAL A 153 -3.08 -15.78 2.84
N HIS A 154 -3.71 -16.13 1.71
CA HIS A 154 -3.20 -17.13 0.77
C HIS A 154 -1.81 -16.79 0.25
N ALA A 155 -1.58 -15.55 -0.21
CA ALA A 155 -0.28 -15.13 -0.74
C ALA A 155 0.84 -15.26 0.31
N THR A 156 0.53 -14.99 1.58
CA THR A 156 1.46 -15.17 2.71
C THR A 156 1.80 -16.64 2.89
N LEU A 157 0.79 -17.50 2.97
CA LEU A 157 0.98 -18.96 3.08
C LEU A 157 1.77 -19.52 1.88
N ARG A 158 1.38 -19.14 0.66
CA ARG A 158 2.05 -19.55 -0.57
C ARG A 158 3.52 -19.16 -0.55
N SER A 159 3.85 -17.92 -0.15
CA SER A 159 5.24 -17.47 -0.05
C SER A 159 6.05 -18.25 1.00
N ALA A 160 5.45 -18.57 2.15
CA ALA A 160 6.08 -19.37 3.18
C ALA A 160 6.36 -20.80 2.71
N LEU A 161 5.38 -21.45 2.08
CA LEU A 161 5.50 -22.82 1.57
C LEU A 161 6.43 -22.92 0.35
N THR A 162 6.47 -21.92 -0.52
CA THR A 162 7.49 -21.84 -1.59
C THR A 162 8.90 -21.77 -0.99
N THR A 163 9.07 -21.10 0.16
CA THR A 163 10.36 -21.08 0.85
C THR A 163 10.67 -22.46 1.45
N ALA A 164 9.66 -23.18 1.97
CA ALA A 164 9.82 -24.55 2.47
C ALA A 164 10.25 -25.53 1.36
N VAL A 165 9.65 -25.44 0.18
CA VAL A 165 10.07 -26.23 -1.00
C VAL A 165 11.53 -25.96 -1.34
N LYS A 166 11.95 -24.68 -1.39
CA LYS A 166 13.34 -24.31 -1.67
C LYS A 166 14.33 -24.84 -0.64
N LYS A 167 13.92 -24.99 0.61
CA LYS A 167 14.72 -25.61 1.68
C LYS A 167 14.65 -27.13 1.70
N GLY A 168 13.93 -27.74 0.76
CA GLY A 168 13.72 -29.18 0.72
C GLY A 168 12.93 -29.71 1.92
N LEU A 169 12.10 -28.90 2.58
CA LEU A 169 11.27 -29.34 3.72
C LEU A 169 9.98 -30.05 3.26
N ILE A 170 9.52 -29.73 2.07
CA ILE A 170 8.37 -30.36 1.40
C ILE A 170 8.65 -30.47 -0.11
N ALA A 171 8.11 -31.49 -0.75
CA ALA A 171 8.34 -31.74 -2.17
C ALA A 171 7.60 -30.74 -3.09
N GLN A 172 6.39 -30.34 -2.71
CA GLN A 172 5.54 -29.46 -3.50
C GLN A 172 4.85 -28.45 -2.58
N ASN A 173 4.41 -27.31 -3.13
CA ASN A 173 3.63 -26.31 -2.40
C ASN A 173 2.12 -26.61 -2.49
N PRO A 174 1.46 -27.06 -1.40
CA PRO A 174 0.02 -27.32 -1.43
C PRO A 174 -0.85 -26.10 -1.73
N ALA A 175 -0.36 -24.89 -1.45
CA ALA A 175 -1.12 -23.66 -1.68
C ALA A 175 -1.13 -23.22 -3.15
N THR A 176 -0.42 -23.88 -4.07
CA THR A 176 -0.56 -23.58 -5.51
C THR A 176 -1.69 -24.35 -6.18
N LEU A 177 -2.25 -25.36 -5.51
CA LEU A 177 -3.22 -26.31 -6.07
C LEU A 177 -4.63 -26.08 -5.49
N VAL A 178 -4.99 -24.82 -5.24
CA VAL A 178 -6.27 -24.44 -4.63
C VAL A 178 -6.99 -23.43 -5.50
N GLU A 179 -8.31 -23.43 -5.39
CA GLU A 179 -9.16 -22.46 -6.04
C GLU A 179 -9.20 -21.16 -5.23
N LEU A 180 -9.03 -20.04 -5.92
CA LEU A 180 -8.97 -18.72 -5.29
C LEU A 180 -10.23 -17.92 -5.58
N PRO A 181 -10.74 -17.16 -4.60
CA PRO A 181 -11.89 -16.31 -4.82
C PRO A 181 -11.55 -15.20 -5.81
N GLN A 182 -12.49 -14.90 -6.69
CA GLN A 182 -12.38 -13.76 -7.59
C GLN A 182 -12.51 -12.46 -6.80
N SER A 183 -11.60 -11.51 -7.02
CA SER A 183 -11.66 -10.18 -6.41
C SER A 183 -11.68 -9.14 -7.51
N THR A 184 -12.85 -8.53 -7.74
CA THR A 184 -12.95 -7.34 -8.58
C THR A 184 -12.39 -6.13 -7.84
N ARG A 185 -11.47 -5.38 -8.46
CA ARG A 185 -11.05 -4.09 -7.90
C ARG A 185 -12.16 -3.08 -8.18
N PRO A 186 -12.73 -2.41 -7.16
CA PRO A 186 -13.70 -1.35 -7.41
C PRO A 186 -13.04 -0.23 -8.21
N LYS A 187 -13.74 0.29 -9.21
CA LYS A 187 -13.29 1.44 -10.00
C LYS A 187 -13.21 2.66 -9.07
N VAL A 188 -12.09 3.36 -9.11
CA VAL A 188 -11.91 4.59 -8.35
C VAL A 188 -12.82 5.66 -8.96
N ARG A 189 -13.59 6.35 -8.11
CA ARG A 189 -14.44 7.48 -8.52
C ARG A 189 -14.08 8.71 -7.69
N PRO A 190 -13.03 9.46 -8.08
CA PRO A 190 -12.68 10.71 -7.44
C PRO A 190 -13.84 11.72 -7.53
N TRP A 191 -13.73 12.82 -6.80
CA TRP A 191 -14.60 13.98 -7.01
C TRP A 191 -14.34 14.62 -8.36
N GLU A 192 -15.37 15.28 -8.90
CA GLU A 192 -15.20 16.21 -10.01
C GLU A 192 -14.53 17.50 -9.50
N ALA A 193 -14.04 18.34 -10.43
CA ALA A 193 -13.36 19.58 -10.07
C ALA A 193 -14.24 20.51 -9.21
N ALA A 194 -15.54 20.58 -9.50
CA ALA A 194 -16.48 21.42 -8.77
C ALA A 194 -16.71 20.94 -7.33
N ASP A 195 -16.86 19.63 -7.14
CA ASP A 195 -16.98 19.00 -5.81
C ASP A 195 -15.71 19.23 -4.98
N LEU A 196 -14.53 19.10 -5.60
CA LEU A 196 -13.25 19.36 -4.93
C LEU A 196 -13.13 20.82 -4.50
N GLY A 197 -13.48 21.77 -5.37
CA GLY A 197 -13.50 23.20 -5.04
C GLY A 197 -14.45 23.48 -3.87
N THR A 198 -15.68 22.95 -3.93
CA THR A 198 -16.67 23.07 -2.85
C THR A 198 -16.13 22.57 -1.52
N PHE A 199 -15.43 21.42 -1.53
CA PHE A 199 -14.79 20.89 -0.34
C PHE A 199 -13.71 21.83 0.21
N LEU A 200 -12.77 22.26 -0.64
CA LEU A 200 -11.63 23.11 -0.24
C LEU A 200 -12.10 24.47 0.29
N ASP A 201 -13.11 25.07 -0.33
CA ASP A 201 -13.74 26.30 0.14
C ASP A 201 -14.39 26.10 1.52
N SER A 202 -15.12 24.98 1.71
CA SER A 202 -15.79 24.69 2.98
C SER A 202 -14.84 24.49 4.16
N VAL A 203 -13.59 24.09 3.89
CA VAL A 203 -12.57 23.83 4.92
C VAL A 203 -11.53 24.94 5.00
N ALA A 204 -11.67 26.06 4.28
CA ALA A 204 -10.64 27.10 4.18
C ALA A 204 -10.18 27.65 5.54
N ALA A 205 -11.07 27.72 6.53
CA ALA A 205 -10.76 28.17 7.90
C ALA A 205 -10.33 27.03 8.86
N HIS A 206 -10.32 25.78 8.39
CA HIS A 206 -10.00 24.61 9.22
C HIS A 206 -8.48 24.46 9.38
N PRO A 207 -7.94 24.04 10.55
CA PRO A 207 -6.49 23.87 10.74
C PRO A 207 -5.80 22.86 9.80
N LEU A 208 -6.59 21.97 9.19
CA LEU A 208 -6.10 20.99 8.21
C LEU A 208 -6.31 21.41 6.75
N ALA A 209 -6.75 22.65 6.48
CA ALA A 209 -7.03 23.12 5.12
C ALA A 209 -5.81 22.95 4.19
N ALA A 210 -4.66 23.47 4.62
CA ALA A 210 -3.41 23.39 3.85
C ALA A 210 -2.94 21.94 3.61
N LEU A 211 -3.25 21.02 4.53
CA LEU A 211 -2.96 19.59 4.34
C LEU A 211 -3.80 19.00 3.20
N PHE A 212 -5.10 19.31 3.17
CA PHE A 212 -5.99 18.81 2.12
C PHE A 212 -5.66 19.44 0.76
N GLU A 213 -5.40 20.75 0.72
CA GLU A 213 -4.94 21.48 -0.46
C GLU A 213 -3.67 20.83 -1.04
N THR A 214 -2.67 20.60 -0.19
CA THR A 214 -1.41 20.00 -0.60
C THR A 214 -1.58 18.58 -1.11
N ILE A 215 -2.44 17.75 -0.49
CA ILE A 215 -2.72 16.40 -0.99
C ILE A 215 -3.42 16.46 -2.36
N ALA A 216 -4.37 17.38 -2.53
CA ALA A 216 -5.15 17.55 -3.74
C ALA A 216 -4.34 18.11 -4.92
N GLY A 217 -3.45 19.08 -4.69
CA GLY A 217 -2.62 19.71 -5.75
C GLY A 217 -1.25 19.05 -6.01
N ALA A 218 -0.69 18.33 -5.02
CA ALA A 218 0.60 17.64 -5.18
C ALA A 218 0.46 16.11 -5.33
N GLY A 219 -0.73 15.52 -5.11
CA GLY A 219 -0.97 14.08 -5.28
C GLY A 219 -0.21 13.20 -4.27
N LEU A 220 0.03 13.72 -3.07
CA LEU A 220 0.76 13.00 -2.00
C LEU A 220 -0.06 11.85 -1.43
N ARG A 221 0.60 10.76 -1.02
CA ARG A 221 -0.07 9.76 -0.17
C ARG A 221 -0.25 10.38 1.21
N ARG A 222 -1.34 10.05 1.91
CA ARG A 222 -1.61 10.48 3.30
C ARG A 222 -0.35 10.46 4.18
N GLY A 223 0.36 9.32 4.22
CA GLY A 223 1.56 9.21 5.05
C GLY A 223 2.72 10.10 4.61
N GLU A 224 2.87 10.37 3.32
CA GLU A 224 3.91 11.25 2.78
C GLU A 224 3.60 12.71 3.10
N ALA A 225 2.35 13.13 2.97
CA ALA A 225 1.92 14.48 3.37
C ALA A 225 2.14 14.70 4.88
N LEU A 226 1.71 13.75 5.73
CA LEU A 226 1.93 13.84 7.17
C LEU A 226 3.40 13.76 7.59
N GLY A 227 4.25 13.16 6.75
CA GLY A 227 5.70 13.13 6.97
C GLY A 227 6.45 14.28 6.31
N LEU A 228 5.79 15.20 5.60
CA LEU A 228 6.48 16.27 4.91
C LEU A 228 7.17 17.20 5.91
N ARG A 229 8.41 17.59 5.61
CA ARG A 229 9.20 18.49 6.44
C ARG A 229 9.41 19.86 5.79
N TRP A 230 9.59 20.92 6.56
CA TRP A 230 9.93 22.23 5.99
C TRP A 230 11.28 22.20 5.27
N SER A 231 12.26 21.44 5.77
CA SER A 231 13.52 21.19 5.05
C SER A 231 13.37 20.49 3.69
N ASP A 232 12.21 19.88 3.43
CA ASP A 232 11.91 19.18 2.18
C ASP A 232 11.02 20.01 1.23
N VAL A 233 10.68 21.25 1.60
CA VAL A 233 9.85 22.18 0.80
C VAL A 233 10.68 23.41 0.45
N ASP A 234 10.94 23.60 -0.85
CA ASP A 234 11.56 24.82 -1.36
C ASP A 234 10.46 25.81 -1.77
N LEU A 235 10.21 26.79 -0.89
CA LEU A 235 9.22 27.84 -1.14
C LEU A 235 9.70 28.86 -2.20
N THR A 236 11.00 28.94 -2.48
CA THR A 236 11.55 29.85 -3.50
C THR A 236 11.53 29.17 -4.86
N GLY A 237 12.03 27.93 -4.93
CA GLY A 237 12.03 27.08 -6.11
C GLY A 237 10.66 26.46 -6.44
N ARG A 238 9.68 26.59 -5.53
CA ARG A 238 8.30 26.09 -5.67
C ARG A 238 8.22 24.59 -5.92
N PHE A 239 8.95 23.80 -5.13
CA PHE A 239 8.86 22.35 -5.22
C PHE A 239 8.97 21.71 -3.83
N LEU A 240 8.52 20.46 -3.73
CA LEU A 240 8.75 19.62 -2.56
C LEU A 240 9.38 18.28 -2.92
N ILE A 241 10.06 17.66 -1.96
CA ILE A 241 10.70 16.35 -2.12
C ILE A 241 10.19 15.40 -1.04
N VAL A 242 9.66 14.24 -1.44
CA VAL A 242 9.14 13.26 -0.49
C VAL A 242 10.25 12.33 0.00
N ARG A 243 10.82 12.61 1.18
CA ARG A 243 11.90 11.80 1.78
C ARG A 243 11.44 10.82 2.87
N GLN A 244 10.35 11.14 3.55
CA GLN A 244 9.82 10.32 4.64
C GLN A 244 8.30 10.18 4.56
N GLN A 245 7.76 9.28 5.37
CA GLN A 245 6.32 9.13 5.56
C GLN A 245 6.00 8.74 7.01
N ILE A 246 4.85 9.19 7.50
CA ILE A 246 4.27 8.73 8.75
C ILE A 246 3.25 7.61 8.45
N LYS A 247 3.41 6.50 9.16
CA LYS A 247 2.48 5.37 9.12
C LYS A 247 1.79 5.19 10.45
N GLU A 248 0.57 4.71 10.37
CA GLU A 248 -0.14 4.20 11.53
C GLU A 248 0.52 2.93 12.07
N CYS A 249 0.53 2.78 13.39
CA CYS A 249 0.81 1.53 14.07
C CYS A 249 -0.26 1.25 15.14
N HIS A 250 -0.49 -0.02 15.48
CA HIS A 250 -1.48 -0.37 16.49
C HIS A 250 -1.06 0.18 17.87
N LYS A 251 -1.97 0.96 18.50
CA LYS A 251 -1.77 1.64 19.80
C LYS A 251 -1.31 0.71 20.95
N VAL A 252 -1.55 -0.60 20.84
CA VAL A 252 -1.28 -1.60 21.88
C VAL A 252 0.16 -2.13 21.85
N ARG A 253 0.93 -1.93 20.76
CA ARG A 253 2.26 -2.52 20.58
C ARG A 253 3.42 -1.52 20.74
N THR A 254 3.28 -0.57 21.66
CA THR A 254 4.26 0.51 21.94
C THR A 254 5.67 -0.01 22.23
N GLY A 255 5.81 -1.26 22.69
CA GLY A 255 7.11 -1.90 22.97
C GLY A 255 7.97 -2.24 21.74
N GLN A 256 7.39 -2.43 20.55
CA GLN A 256 8.14 -2.76 19.31
C GLN A 256 8.12 -1.65 18.26
N GLN A 257 7.58 -0.49 18.61
CA GLN A 257 7.55 0.65 17.73
C GLN A 257 8.96 1.23 17.50
N PRO A 258 9.36 1.54 16.26
CA PRO A 258 10.60 2.29 16.05
C PRO A 258 10.55 3.61 16.82
N VAL A 259 11.66 3.96 17.47
CA VAL A 259 11.81 5.28 18.08
C VAL A 259 11.76 6.34 16.98
N CYS A 260 11.22 7.51 17.32
CA CYS A 260 11.25 8.67 16.44
C CYS A 260 12.70 9.01 16.11
N PRO A 261 13.06 9.16 14.82
CA PRO A 261 14.43 9.51 14.44
C PRO A 261 14.82 10.95 14.83
N VAL A 262 13.84 11.78 15.22
CA VAL A 262 14.08 13.18 15.59
C VAL A 262 14.20 13.34 17.11
N CYS A 263 13.18 12.95 17.88
CA CYS A 263 13.17 13.17 19.33
C CYS A 263 13.61 11.95 20.17
N GLY A 264 13.83 10.79 19.54
CA GLY A 264 14.18 9.54 20.26
C GLY A 264 13.02 8.91 21.05
N GLU A 265 11.87 9.57 21.14
CA GLU A 265 10.68 9.07 21.84
C GLU A 265 9.79 8.19 20.95
N ARG A 266 8.81 7.51 21.55
CA ARG A 266 7.79 6.73 20.83
C ARG A 266 6.47 7.47 20.84
N HIS A 267 5.96 7.81 19.66
CA HIS A 267 4.68 8.50 19.54
C HIS A 267 3.53 7.48 19.43
N PRO A 268 2.54 7.48 20.35
CA PRO A 268 1.47 6.50 20.32
C PRO A 268 0.72 6.46 18.98
N GLY A 269 0.75 5.31 18.31
CA GLY A 269 -0.02 5.07 17.10
C GLY A 269 0.60 5.60 15.80
N VAL A 270 1.80 6.19 15.83
CA VAL A 270 2.46 6.74 14.63
C VAL A 270 3.95 6.41 14.55
N ARG A 271 4.42 5.89 13.41
CA ARG A 271 5.84 5.60 13.17
C ARG A 271 6.34 6.31 11.91
N PHE A 272 7.58 6.76 11.96
CA PHE A 272 8.30 7.25 10.79
C PHE A 272 8.83 6.07 9.97
N ASP A 273 8.76 6.18 8.65
CA ASP A 273 9.27 5.18 7.70
C ASP A 273 9.75 5.90 6.43
N THR A 274 10.60 5.25 5.65
CA THR A 274 10.99 5.73 4.32
C THR A 274 9.92 5.35 3.29
N PRO A 275 9.73 6.11 2.20
CA PRO A 275 8.88 5.71 1.08
C PRO A 275 9.25 4.31 0.55
N LYS A 276 8.28 3.61 -0.06
CA LYS A 276 8.54 2.27 -0.63
C LYS A 276 9.37 2.32 -1.92
N SER A 277 9.33 3.44 -2.64
CA SER A 277 10.07 3.69 -3.87
C SER A 277 11.29 4.55 -3.57
N THR A 278 12.48 4.06 -3.86
CA THR A 278 13.75 4.81 -3.73
C THR A 278 13.79 6.04 -4.64
N GLY A 279 13.26 5.95 -5.86
CA GLY A 279 13.28 7.05 -6.83
C GLY A 279 12.35 8.24 -6.55
N ARG A 280 11.58 8.27 -5.45
CA ARG A 280 10.71 9.43 -5.16
C ARG A 280 11.45 10.57 -4.46
N ALA A 281 12.57 10.28 -3.81
CA ALA A 281 13.47 11.30 -3.25
C ALA A 281 14.24 12.06 -4.34
N GLU A 282 14.31 11.51 -5.55
CA GLU A 282 15.02 12.07 -6.71
C GLU A 282 14.09 12.82 -7.68
N ASN A 283 12.78 12.84 -7.40
CA ASN A 283 11.78 13.46 -8.26
C ASN A 283 11.03 14.56 -7.49
N PRO A 284 11.47 15.83 -7.61
CA PRO A 284 10.76 16.97 -7.06
C PRO A 284 9.34 17.06 -7.61
N ILE A 285 8.41 17.48 -6.76
CA ILE A 285 7.04 17.79 -7.14
C ILE A 285 6.91 19.31 -7.17
N GLU A 286 6.78 19.86 -8.38
CA GLU A 286 6.53 21.29 -8.60
C GLU A 286 5.13 21.68 -8.12
N LEU A 287 5.06 22.82 -7.43
CA LEU A 287 3.87 23.33 -6.75
C LEU A 287 3.29 24.51 -7.53
N ASP A 288 1.97 24.49 -7.67
CA ASP A 288 1.20 25.62 -8.19
C ASP A 288 1.03 26.74 -7.14
N ASP A 289 0.58 27.91 -7.59
CA ASP A 289 0.43 29.09 -6.74
C ASP A 289 -0.59 28.90 -5.60
N VAL A 290 -1.60 28.03 -5.77
CA VAL A 290 -2.63 27.79 -4.75
C VAL A 290 -2.04 26.99 -3.61
N VAL A 291 -1.35 25.88 -3.92
CA VAL A 291 -0.65 25.08 -2.91
C VAL A 291 0.43 25.91 -2.22
N MET A 292 1.16 26.74 -2.96
CA MET A 292 2.17 27.64 -2.39
C MET A 292 1.55 28.65 -1.42
N GLY A 293 0.44 29.27 -1.78
CA GLY A 293 -0.30 30.18 -0.91
C GLY A 293 -0.76 29.49 0.37
N ALA A 294 -1.32 28.28 0.26
CA ALA A 294 -1.76 27.50 1.40
C ALA A 294 -0.61 27.11 2.34
N LEU A 295 0.55 26.71 1.80
CA LEU A 295 1.73 26.39 2.59
C LEU A 295 2.30 27.62 3.29
N LEU A 296 2.36 28.78 2.62
CA LEU A 296 2.83 30.03 3.23
C LEU A 296 1.92 30.48 4.38
N ALA A 297 0.60 30.47 4.17
CA ALA A 297 -0.37 30.79 5.21
C ALA A 297 -0.26 29.85 6.40
N HIS A 298 -0.13 28.54 6.13
CA HIS A 298 0.06 27.51 7.15
C HIS A 298 1.36 27.72 7.94
N LYS A 299 2.45 28.08 7.26
CA LYS A 299 3.74 28.37 7.89
C LYS A 299 3.62 29.52 8.90
N LEU A 300 2.94 30.61 8.53
CA LEU A 300 2.74 31.76 9.42
C LEU A 300 1.95 31.37 10.68
N VAL A 301 0.88 30.59 10.52
CA VAL A 301 0.09 30.09 11.66
C VAL A 301 0.95 29.19 12.55
N GLN A 302 1.65 28.22 11.97
CA GLN A 302 2.49 27.29 12.74
C GLN A 302 3.65 27.99 13.45
N ASP A 303 4.27 28.99 12.83
CA ASP A 303 5.35 29.79 13.45
C ASP A 303 4.81 30.61 14.63
N SER A 304 3.55 31.07 14.57
CA SER A 304 2.86 31.71 15.70
C SER A 304 2.55 30.72 16.84
N GLU A 305 2.01 29.53 16.53
CA GLU A 305 1.76 28.49 17.53
C GLU A 305 3.07 28.06 18.19
N ARG A 306 4.14 27.88 17.41
CA ARG A 306 5.49 27.58 17.91
C ARG A 306 5.97 28.64 18.91
N ALA A 307 5.78 29.93 18.60
CA ALA A 307 6.15 31.02 19.50
C ALA A 307 5.33 31.00 20.80
N GLU A 308 4.04 30.67 20.74
CA GLU A 308 3.18 30.55 21.93
C GLU A 308 3.59 29.38 22.84
N TRP A 309 3.99 28.25 22.25
CA TRP A 309 4.44 27.07 23.01
C TRP A 309 5.84 27.24 23.61
N GLY A 310 6.70 28.05 23.00
CA GLY A 310 8.08 28.30 23.46
C GLY A 310 8.85 26.99 23.63
N ASP A 311 9.53 26.83 24.76
CA ASP A 311 10.36 25.65 25.08
C ASP A 311 9.58 24.32 25.13
N ALA A 312 8.25 24.38 25.24
CA ALA A 312 7.41 23.17 25.23
C ALA A 312 7.13 22.64 23.81
N TYR A 313 7.44 23.41 22.76
CA TYR A 313 7.23 22.99 21.38
C TYR A 313 8.23 21.90 20.98
N ARG A 314 7.73 20.75 20.51
CA ARG A 314 8.57 19.63 20.06
C ARG A 314 8.78 19.70 18.56
N ASP A 315 9.87 20.35 18.14
CA ASP A 315 10.13 20.56 16.72
C ASP A 315 10.61 19.28 16.01
N HIS A 316 9.72 18.71 15.20
CA HIS A 316 10.02 17.57 14.33
C HIS A 316 10.30 18.00 12.88
N ASP A 317 10.41 19.33 12.63
CA ASP A 317 10.51 19.94 11.31
C ASP A 317 9.31 19.60 10.40
N LEU A 318 8.18 19.16 10.96
CA LEU A 318 7.00 18.73 10.20
C LEU A 318 6.21 19.94 9.70
N VAL A 319 5.82 19.91 8.41
CA VAL A 319 4.90 20.89 7.82
C VAL A 319 3.55 20.78 8.50
N PHE A 320 3.01 19.56 8.62
CA PHE A 320 1.71 19.32 9.26
C PHE A 320 1.91 18.60 10.59
N ALA A 321 1.93 19.39 11.67
CA ALA A 321 2.08 18.91 13.04
C ALA A 321 0.83 19.21 13.87
N GLN A 322 0.75 18.59 15.05
CA GLN A 322 -0.10 19.06 16.13
C GLN A 322 0.41 20.41 16.65
N PRO A 323 -0.39 21.21 17.36
CA PRO A 323 0.04 22.51 17.88
C PRO A 323 1.32 22.45 18.74
N GLY A 324 1.53 21.35 19.48
CA GLY A 324 2.75 21.12 20.26
C GLY A 324 3.96 20.60 19.47
N GLY A 325 3.86 20.53 18.13
CA GLY A 325 4.92 20.07 17.22
C GLY A 325 4.97 18.55 16.99
N ASP A 326 4.13 17.78 17.70
CA ASP A 326 4.06 16.32 17.51
C ASP A 326 3.45 15.88 16.18
N PRO A 327 3.79 14.69 15.68
CA PRO A 327 3.18 14.13 14.48
C PRO A 327 1.67 13.94 14.60
N LEU A 328 0.94 14.30 13.54
CA LEU A 328 -0.49 14.01 13.41
C LEU A 328 -0.74 12.50 13.26
N ASN A 329 -1.81 12.00 13.88
CA ASN A 329 -2.22 10.61 13.70
C ASN A 329 -2.95 10.42 12.36
N PRO A 330 -2.49 9.49 11.48
CA PRO A 330 -3.12 9.29 10.17
C PRO A 330 -4.60 8.89 10.22
N THR A 331 -5.02 8.19 11.27
CA THR A 331 -6.41 7.75 11.45
C THR A 331 -7.29 8.92 11.82
N ASP A 332 -6.86 9.72 12.80
CA ASP A 332 -7.61 10.90 13.24
C ASP A 332 -7.76 11.91 12.10
N VAL A 333 -6.74 12.11 11.26
CA VAL A 333 -6.83 12.95 10.05
C VAL A 333 -7.84 12.40 9.04
N SER A 334 -7.93 11.08 8.88
CA SER A 334 -8.87 10.46 7.95
C SER A 334 -10.31 10.48 8.47
N GLU A 335 -10.47 10.46 9.79
CA GLU A 335 -11.77 10.66 10.46
C GLU A 335 -12.21 12.12 10.34
N ALA A 336 -11.33 13.08 10.63
CA ALA A 336 -11.60 14.50 10.44
C ALA A 336 -11.99 14.83 8.99
N PHE A 337 -11.26 14.29 8.00
CA PHE A 337 -11.64 14.43 6.59
C PHE A 337 -13.07 13.93 6.32
N ARG A 338 -13.44 12.77 6.87
CA ARG A 338 -14.78 12.20 6.70
C ARG A 338 -15.87 13.08 7.32
N GLU A 339 -15.64 13.58 8.53
CA GLU A 339 -16.56 14.50 9.22
C GLU A 339 -16.75 15.79 8.41
N LEU A 340 -15.67 16.34 7.83
CA LEU A 340 -15.73 17.56 7.00
C LEU A 340 -16.43 17.31 5.66
N VAL A 341 -16.20 16.16 5.02
CA VAL A 341 -16.93 15.75 3.80
C VAL A 341 -18.44 15.69 4.07
N ASP A 342 -18.83 15.08 5.19
CA ASP A 342 -20.23 14.97 5.59
C ASP A 342 -20.84 16.34 5.87
N ALA A 343 -20.09 17.23 6.53
CA ALA A 343 -20.53 18.60 6.80
C ALA A 343 -20.68 19.44 5.51
N ALA A 344 -19.87 19.20 4.49
CA ALA A 344 -19.97 19.84 3.19
C ALA A 344 -21.11 19.27 2.32
N GLY A 345 -21.81 18.22 2.77
CA GLY A 345 -22.89 17.57 2.01
C GLY A 345 -22.42 16.84 0.75
N LEU A 346 -21.13 16.51 0.66
CA LEU A 346 -20.53 15.91 -0.53
C LEU A 346 -20.56 14.38 -0.48
N ARG A 347 -20.45 13.75 -1.66
CA ARG A 347 -20.32 12.29 -1.76
C ARG A 347 -19.09 11.82 -1.00
N ARG A 348 -19.28 10.87 -0.09
CA ARG A 348 -18.18 10.25 0.67
C ARG A 348 -17.13 9.62 -0.24
N ILE A 349 -15.89 10.08 -0.08
CA ILE A 349 -14.68 9.47 -0.63
C ILE A 349 -13.67 9.25 0.50
N ARG A 350 -12.61 8.48 0.25
CA ARG A 350 -11.49 8.34 1.18
C ARG A 350 -10.53 9.49 0.97
N LEU A 351 -9.78 9.87 1.99
CA LEU A 351 -8.71 10.87 1.85
C LEU A 351 -7.70 10.51 0.74
N HIS A 352 -7.41 9.22 0.54
CA HIS A 352 -6.54 8.77 -0.55
C HIS A 352 -7.12 9.03 -1.95
N ASP A 353 -8.44 9.21 -2.06
CA ASP A 353 -9.10 9.50 -3.32
C ASP A 353 -8.85 10.95 -3.78
N LEU A 354 -8.38 11.87 -2.91
CA LEU A 354 -7.88 13.19 -3.33
C LEU A 354 -6.67 13.07 -4.26
N ARG A 355 -5.74 12.17 -3.95
CA ARG A 355 -4.62 11.84 -4.83
C ARG A 355 -5.08 11.21 -6.15
N HIS A 356 -6.14 10.40 -6.10
CA HIS A 356 -6.74 9.88 -7.31
C HIS A 356 -7.40 11.00 -8.14
N GLY A 357 -7.99 11.99 -7.47
CA GLY A 357 -8.50 13.23 -8.07
C GLY A 357 -7.38 14.01 -8.77
N HIS A 358 -6.26 14.26 -8.08
CA HIS A 358 -5.09 14.93 -8.65
C HIS A 358 -4.65 14.30 -9.98
N ALA A 359 -4.44 12.99 -9.99
CA ALA A 359 -4.04 12.28 -11.19
C ALA A 359 -5.09 12.37 -12.30
N SER A 360 -6.38 12.32 -11.95
CA SER A 360 -7.48 12.43 -12.91
C SER A 360 -7.55 13.84 -13.52
N LEU A 361 -7.38 14.89 -12.72
CA LEU A 361 -7.35 16.28 -13.16
C LEU A 361 -6.14 16.56 -14.07
N MET A 362 -4.95 16.03 -13.74
CA MET A 362 -3.79 16.14 -14.61
C MET A 362 -4.00 15.47 -15.97
N LEU A 363 -4.60 14.28 -15.99
CA LEU A 363 -4.93 13.59 -17.24
C LEU A 363 -5.97 14.38 -18.05
N ALA A 364 -6.99 14.93 -17.39
CA ALA A 364 -7.98 15.79 -18.03
C ALA A 364 -7.37 17.09 -18.58
N ALA A 365 -6.33 17.63 -17.94
CA ALA A 365 -5.56 18.76 -18.46
C ALA A 365 -4.65 18.39 -19.65
N GLY A 366 -4.59 17.11 -20.03
CA GLY A 366 -3.79 16.61 -21.14
C GLY A 366 -2.34 16.28 -20.78
N VAL A 367 -2.00 16.15 -19.49
CA VAL A 367 -0.66 15.73 -19.08
C VAL A 367 -0.44 14.27 -19.41
N ASP A 368 0.74 13.95 -19.97
CA ASP A 368 1.10 12.60 -20.34
C ASP A 368 1.07 11.62 -19.15
N MET A 369 0.62 10.39 -19.43
CA MET A 369 0.47 9.32 -18.44
C MET A 369 1.77 8.99 -17.71
N SER A 370 2.92 9.03 -18.41
CA SER A 370 4.22 8.75 -17.80
C SER A 370 4.62 9.85 -16.80
N LEU A 371 4.34 11.11 -17.12
CA LEU A 371 4.57 12.24 -16.21
C LEU A 371 3.66 12.17 -14.99
N VAL A 372 2.37 11.88 -15.17
CA VAL A 372 1.43 11.66 -14.06
C VAL A 372 1.92 10.51 -13.17
N SER A 373 2.30 9.39 -13.77
CA SER A 373 2.83 8.22 -13.05
C SER A 373 4.10 8.53 -12.25
N LYS A 374 5.00 9.34 -12.82
CA LYS A 374 6.25 9.79 -12.19
C LYS A 374 5.97 10.73 -11.02
N ARG A 375 5.11 11.75 -11.20
CA ARG A 375 4.72 12.72 -10.15
C ARG A 375 4.06 12.03 -8.95
N ILE A 376 3.10 11.13 -9.21
CA ILE A 376 2.46 10.38 -8.12
C ILE A 376 3.36 9.26 -7.58
N GLY A 377 4.51 8.96 -8.18
CA GLY A 377 5.47 7.97 -7.68
C GLY A 377 4.89 6.55 -7.63
N HIS A 378 4.29 6.11 -8.74
CA HIS A 378 3.97 4.70 -8.94
C HIS A 378 5.22 3.92 -9.35
N SER A 379 5.39 2.71 -8.81
CA SER A 379 6.52 1.84 -9.12
C SER A 379 6.48 1.27 -10.54
N SER A 380 5.33 1.35 -11.21
CA SER A 380 5.14 0.97 -12.61
C SER A 380 4.00 1.80 -13.21
N GLN A 381 4.16 2.18 -14.48
CA GLN A 381 3.12 2.89 -15.24
C GLN A 381 1.83 2.06 -15.38
N ALA A 382 1.93 0.73 -15.38
CA ALA A 382 0.77 -0.17 -15.42
C ALA A 382 -0.23 0.11 -14.29
N ILE A 383 0.25 0.53 -13.11
CA ILE A 383 -0.62 0.90 -11.99
C ILE A 383 -1.49 2.12 -12.36
N THR A 384 -0.90 3.10 -13.04
CA THR A 384 -1.59 4.33 -13.46
C THR A 384 -2.59 4.02 -14.57
N VAL A 385 -2.20 3.21 -15.56
CA VAL A 385 -3.08 2.74 -16.64
C VAL A 385 -4.26 1.95 -16.06
N ASP A 386 -4.01 0.92 -15.24
CA ASP A 386 -5.06 0.09 -14.64
C ASP A 386 -6.06 0.92 -13.81
N THR A 387 -5.60 2.01 -13.20
CA THR A 387 -6.43 2.86 -12.34
C THR A 387 -7.25 3.87 -13.15
N TYR A 388 -6.67 4.53 -14.16
CA TYR A 388 -7.26 5.69 -14.83
C TYR A 388 -7.58 5.50 -16.31
N ALA A 389 -7.29 4.35 -16.92
CA ALA A 389 -7.56 4.12 -18.35
C ALA A 389 -9.02 4.41 -18.75
N HIS A 390 -9.96 4.16 -17.83
CA HIS A 390 -11.38 4.42 -18.04
C HIS A 390 -11.74 5.92 -18.15
N LEU A 391 -10.85 6.83 -17.74
CA LEU A 391 -11.02 8.29 -17.84
C LEU A 391 -10.46 8.85 -19.15
N LEU A 392 -9.76 8.04 -19.95
CA LEU A 392 -9.12 8.49 -21.20
C LEU A 392 -10.03 8.37 -22.44
N SER A 393 -11.25 7.85 -22.30
CA SER A 393 -12.20 7.74 -23.40
C SER A 393 -12.55 9.14 -23.94
N GLY A 394 -12.10 9.47 -25.15
CA GLY A 394 -12.30 10.78 -25.78
C GLY A 394 -11.07 11.69 -25.82
N VAL A 395 -10.05 11.44 -24.97
CA VAL A 395 -8.83 12.28 -24.87
C VAL A 395 -7.98 12.23 -26.16
N GLY A 396 -8.06 11.12 -26.91
CA GLY A 396 -7.28 10.95 -28.14
C GLY A 396 -7.55 12.02 -29.21
N ARG A 397 -8.78 12.54 -29.29
CA ARG A 397 -9.12 13.60 -30.25
C ARG A 397 -8.49 14.93 -29.86
N GLU A 398 -8.59 15.32 -28.59
CA GLU A 398 -8.02 16.58 -28.10
C GLU A 398 -6.48 16.57 -28.17
N ALA A 399 -5.85 15.44 -27.84
CA ALA A 399 -4.42 15.27 -28.00
C ALA A 399 -3.98 15.38 -29.46
N ALA A 400 -4.76 14.81 -30.39
CA ALA A 400 -4.51 14.96 -31.83
C ALA A 400 -4.69 16.41 -32.30
N GLU A 401 -5.71 17.13 -31.82
CA GLU A 401 -5.93 18.55 -32.13
C GLU A 401 -4.80 19.45 -31.60
N LYS A 402 -4.35 19.24 -30.34
CA LYS A 402 -3.19 19.93 -29.76
C LYS A 402 -1.91 19.65 -30.53
N ALA A 403 -1.66 18.38 -30.89
CA ALA A 403 -0.48 18.02 -31.69
C ALA A 403 -0.52 18.64 -33.11
N ALA A 404 -1.70 18.67 -33.75
CA ALA A 404 -1.87 19.33 -35.04
C ALA A 404 -1.62 20.84 -34.96
N ALA A 405 -2.01 21.50 -33.87
CA ALA A 405 -1.78 22.92 -33.64
C ALA A 405 -0.30 23.30 -33.47
N LEU A 406 0.53 22.35 -33.00
CA LEU A 406 1.99 22.54 -32.88
C LEU A 406 2.72 22.45 -34.22
N VAL A 407 2.08 21.94 -35.27
CA VAL A 407 2.68 21.84 -36.60
C VAL A 407 2.39 23.13 -37.37
N PRO A 408 3.37 24.03 -37.55
CA PRO A 408 3.16 25.25 -38.32
C PRO A 408 2.87 24.87 -39.78
N ARG A 409 1.62 25.08 -40.21
CA ARG A 409 1.22 24.93 -41.62
C ARG A 409 1.17 26.31 -42.25
N LYS A 410 1.95 26.53 -43.32
CA LYS A 410 1.61 27.59 -44.29
C LYS A 410 0.22 27.25 -44.81
N ARG A 411 -0.76 28.12 -44.55
CA ARG A 411 -2.13 27.98 -45.04
C ARG A 411 -2.00 27.78 -46.56
N ARG A 412 -2.27 26.56 -47.06
CA ARG A 412 -2.37 26.36 -48.50
C ARG A 412 -3.61 27.14 -48.91
N ASP A 413 -3.40 28.15 -49.73
CA ASP A 413 -4.47 28.94 -50.28
C ASP A 413 -5.37 27.99 -51.07
N GLN A 414 -6.58 27.75 -50.57
CA GLN A 414 -7.56 26.85 -51.23
C GLN A 414 -8.19 27.52 -52.47
N SER A 415 -7.53 28.53 -53.03
CA SER A 415 -7.93 29.24 -54.24
C SER A 415 -7.72 28.39 -55.51
N VAL A 416 -6.95 27.30 -55.46
CA VAL A 416 -6.58 26.50 -56.65
C VAL A 416 -7.62 25.41 -57.02
N THR A 417 -8.66 25.16 -56.22
CA THR A 417 -9.69 24.16 -56.60
C THR A 417 -10.93 24.74 -57.29
N LYS A 418 -10.97 26.05 -57.59
CA LYS A 418 -12.10 26.64 -58.33
C LYS A 418 -12.01 26.45 -59.85
N ASP A 419 -10.83 26.15 -60.40
CA ASP A 419 -10.64 26.13 -61.86
C ASP A 419 -10.84 24.74 -62.52
N VAL A 420 -11.07 23.68 -61.74
CA VAL A 420 -11.34 22.34 -62.30
C VAL A 420 -12.83 22.12 -62.61
N ALA A 421 -13.74 22.92 -62.03
CA ALA A 421 -15.19 22.75 -62.24
C ALA A 421 -15.75 23.44 -63.51
N LYS A 422 -14.88 24.03 -64.36
CA LYS A 422 -15.33 24.81 -65.54
C LYS A 422 -14.81 24.28 -66.89
N ALA A 423 -14.21 23.09 -66.93
CA ALA A 423 -13.65 22.51 -68.17
C ALA A 423 -14.33 21.21 -68.63
N GLU A 424 -15.43 20.79 -68.01
CA GLU A 424 -16.23 19.62 -68.43
C GLU A 424 -17.70 20.00 -68.58
N SER A 425 -18.02 20.86 -69.55
CA SER A 425 -19.40 21.05 -70.00
C SER A 425 -19.48 21.34 -71.49
N ASP A 426 -18.68 20.63 -72.30
CA ASP A 426 -18.88 20.53 -73.74
C ASP A 426 -18.69 19.06 -74.15
N GLY A 427 -19.77 18.37 -74.49
CA GLY A 427 -19.69 17.14 -75.29
C GLY A 427 -20.52 15.91 -74.84
N VAL A 428 -21.81 15.91 -75.17
CA VAL A 428 -22.56 14.76 -75.77
C VAL A 428 -22.81 13.46 -74.96
N SER A 429 -24.10 13.34 -74.59
CA SER A 429 -25.04 12.18 -74.59
C SER A 429 -24.62 10.70 -74.59
N ASP A 430 -25.24 9.98 -73.65
CA ASP A 430 -26.02 8.72 -73.76
C ASP A 430 -25.44 7.35 -73.34
N SER A 431 -26.35 6.57 -72.71
CA SER A 431 -26.43 5.12 -72.46
C SER A 431 -25.95 4.47 -71.13
N SER A 432 -26.99 4.07 -70.36
CA SER A 432 -27.25 2.75 -69.72
C SER A 432 -26.41 2.16 -68.56
N ALA A 433 -27.12 2.01 -67.43
CA ALA A 433 -27.41 0.78 -66.67
C ALA A 433 -26.40 0.10 -65.70
N ALA A 434 -26.97 -0.21 -64.51
CA ALA A 434 -26.59 -1.19 -63.47
C ALA A 434 -25.28 -0.95 -62.70
N GLY A 435 -25.17 -1.07 -61.37
CA GLY A 435 -26.05 -1.55 -60.31
C GLY A 435 -25.17 -1.96 -59.11
N GLN A 436 -25.52 -1.46 -57.92
CA GLN A 436 -25.22 -1.97 -56.56
C GLN A 436 -23.88 -1.67 -55.83
N SER A 437 -24.06 -0.88 -54.76
CA SER A 437 -23.73 -1.20 -53.34
C SER A 437 -22.43 -0.70 -52.69
N LEU A 438 -22.64 0.30 -51.80
CA LEU A 438 -22.07 0.55 -50.46
C LEU A 438 -20.55 0.76 -50.30
N THR A 439 -20.14 1.98 -49.91
CA THR A 439 -19.61 2.34 -48.56
C THR A 439 -19.21 3.82 -48.48
N ASP A 440 -19.43 4.39 -47.28
CA ASP A 440 -18.73 5.51 -46.60
C ASP A 440 -18.63 6.93 -47.20
N GLY A 441 -18.93 7.92 -46.34
CA GLY A 441 -18.49 9.31 -46.52
C GLY A 441 -19.36 10.36 -45.82
N GLY A 442 -18.81 11.06 -44.82
CA GLY A 442 -19.54 12.02 -43.99
C GLY A 442 -19.60 13.48 -44.49
N ALA A 443 -20.37 14.25 -43.68
CA ALA A 443 -20.39 15.69 -43.41
C ALA A 443 -21.07 16.71 -44.36
N ARG A 444 -22.25 17.17 -43.86
CA ARG A 444 -22.81 18.53 -43.74
C ARG A 444 -22.54 19.58 -44.84
N GLY A 445 -23.65 20.04 -45.42
CA GLY A 445 -23.73 21.24 -46.25
C GLY A 445 -23.52 22.54 -45.47
N THR A 446 -22.88 23.47 -46.15
CA THR A 446 -22.76 24.90 -45.86
C THR A 446 -24.02 25.62 -46.33
N ARG A 447 -24.65 26.42 -45.46
CA ARG A 447 -25.40 27.62 -45.89
C ARG A 447 -24.75 28.85 -45.28
N THR A 448 -24.38 29.74 -46.18
CA THR A 448 -23.70 31.02 -45.99
C THR A 448 -24.53 31.99 -45.14
N HIS A 449 -23.89 32.65 -44.18
CA HIS A 449 -24.40 33.84 -43.49
C HIS A 449 -24.16 35.08 -44.35
N ASN A 450 -25.20 35.91 -44.52
CA ASN A 450 -25.07 37.25 -45.08
C ASN A 450 -24.74 38.28 -43.96
N LEU A 451 -24.05 39.34 -44.35
CA LEU A 451 -23.42 40.38 -43.54
C LEU A 451 -24.40 41.46 -43.06
N ARG A 452 -24.38 41.79 -41.76
CA ARG A 452 -24.48 43.16 -41.23
C ARG A 452 -24.45 43.15 -39.70
N ILE A 453 -23.42 43.77 -39.11
CA ILE A 453 -23.46 44.83 -38.08
C ILE A 453 -22.06 44.91 -37.45
N LYS A 454 -21.43 46.06 -37.68
CA LYS A 454 -20.25 46.55 -36.95
C LYS A 454 -20.67 46.85 -35.52
N SER A 455 -19.89 46.41 -34.53
CA SER A 455 -19.73 47.11 -33.25
C SER A 455 -18.32 46.85 -32.69
N PRO A 456 -17.66 47.87 -32.12
CA PRO A 456 -16.25 47.82 -31.74
C PRO A 456 -16.05 47.08 -30.40
N ILE A 457 -14.87 46.47 -30.27
CA ILE A 457 -14.33 45.96 -29.01
C ILE A 457 -14.12 47.17 -28.08
N SER A 458 -14.83 47.18 -26.96
CA SER A 458 -14.54 48.08 -25.83
C SER A 458 -13.75 47.29 -24.80
N ASP A 459 -12.58 47.83 -24.46
CA ASP A 459 -11.72 47.41 -23.35
C ASP A 459 -12.52 47.33 -22.04
N ILE A 460 -12.51 46.16 -21.40
CA ILE A 460 -12.98 46.00 -20.02
C ILE A 460 -11.73 46.04 -19.13
N PRO A 461 -11.54 47.06 -18.29
CA PRO A 461 -10.44 47.10 -17.35
C PRO A 461 -10.70 46.11 -16.21
N VAL A 462 -9.72 45.25 -15.93
CA VAL A 462 -9.66 44.42 -14.74
C VAL A 462 -9.39 45.33 -13.53
N GLN A 463 -10.44 45.67 -12.78
CA GLN A 463 -10.29 46.24 -11.44
C GLN A 463 -9.96 45.12 -10.45
N ILE A 464 -8.71 45.08 -10.01
CA ILE A 464 -8.27 44.34 -8.83
C ILE A 464 -8.81 45.09 -7.61
N SER A 465 -9.84 44.54 -6.96
CA SER A 465 -10.30 45.01 -5.65
C SER A 465 -9.36 44.48 -4.58
N VAL A 466 -8.33 45.25 -4.23
CA VAL A 466 -7.54 45.06 -3.01
C VAL A 466 -8.39 45.55 -1.83
N GLY A 467 -8.98 44.62 -1.09
CA GLY A 467 -9.87 44.97 0.01
C GLY A 467 -10.30 43.81 0.89
N CYS A 468 -9.39 42.90 1.26
CA CYS A 468 -9.65 41.96 2.34
C CYS A 468 -8.94 42.45 3.61
N ARG A 469 -9.67 43.13 4.49
CA ARG A 469 -9.24 43.38 5.87
C ARG A 469 -9.11 42.03 6.55
N VAL A 470 -7.89 41.62 6.86
CA VAL A 470 -7.61 40.50 7.77
C VAL A 470 -8.07 40.94 9.16
N HIS A 471 -9.31 40.60 9.52
CA HIS A 471 -9.69 40.57 10.92
C HIS A 471 -9.10 39.31 11.53
N LEU A 472 -8.04 39.49 12.34
CA LEU A 472 -7.63 38.53 13.35
C LEU A 472 -8.81 38.33 14.30
N ILE A 473 -9.63 37.32 14.05
CA ILE A 473 -10.65 36.87 15.00
C ILE A 473 -9.91 36.12 16.11
N PRO A 474 -9.99 36.56 17.38
CA PRO A 474 -9.35 35.86 18.48
C PRO A 474 -9.92 34.44 18.60
N PHE A 475 -9.02 33.47 18.71
CA PHE A 475 -9.31 32.06 18.82
C PHE A 475 -10.15 31.78 20.08
N HIS A 476 -11.44 31.49 19.90
CA HIS A 476 -12.33 31.09 20.99
C HIS A 476 -12.18 29.57 21.23
N PRO A 477 -11.81 29.13 22.46
CA PRO A 477 -11.39 27.74 22.73
C PRO A 477 -12.47 26.68 22.52
N ASP A 478 -13.73 27.08 22.32
CA ASP A 478 -14.88 26.20 22.15
C ASP A 478 -15.15 25.77 20.70
N SER A 479 -14.43 26.30 19.71
CA SER A 479 -14.64 25.95 18.29
C SER A 479 -13.72 24.84 17.77
N SER A 480 -12.89 24.28 18.66
CA SER A 480 -11.78 23.41 18.28
C SER A 480 -12.27 22.00 17.85
N PRO A 481 -11.72 21.42 16.76
CA PRO A 481 -12.05 20.06 16.31
C PRO A 481 -11.87 19.02 17.43
N ARG A 482 -12.52 17.85 17.36
CA ARG A 482 -12.35 16.75 18.34
C ARG A 482 -10.89 16.34 18.55
N LEU A 483 -10.03 16.52 17.54
CA LEU A 483 -8.58 16.40 17.59
C LEU A 483 -7.91 17.37 18.60
N TYR A 484 -8.42 18.60 18.68
CA TYR A 484 -7.94 19.66 19.57
C TYR A 484 -8.57 19.61 20.97
N ARG A 485 -9.78 19.05 21.13
CA ARG A 485 -10.46 18.90 22.43
C ARG A 485 -9.98 17.71 23.29
N ARG A 486 -9.38 16.68 22.70
CA ARG A 486 -9.03 15.41 23.39
C ARG A 486 -7.69 15.40 24.13
N MET A 487 -6.94 16.51 24.17
CA MET A 487 -5.61 16.50 24.77
C MET A 487 -5.61 17.03 26.21
N PRO A 488 -4.98 16.33 27.17
CA PRO A 488 -4.70 16.93 28.47
C PRO A 488 -3.75 18.10 28.25
N ARG A 489 -4.14 19.31 28.66
CA ARG A 489 -3.20 20.41 28.85
C ARG A 489 -2.17 19.95 29.88
N ARG A 490 -1.03 19.41 29.43
CA ARG A 490 0.10 19.17 30.33
C ARG A 490 0.60 20.55 30.73
N THR A 491 0.29 20.92 31.97
CA THR A 491 0.64 22.21 32.54
C THR A 491 2.15 22.41 32.49
N ASN A 492 2.55 23.57 32.00
CA ASN A 492 3.92 24.06 31.99
C ASN A 492 4.53 23.96 33.41
N PRO A 493 5.64 23.21 33.62
CA PRO A 493 6.25 23.07 34.96
C PRO A 493 6.79 24.39 35.52
N SER A 494 6.93 25.43 34.69
CA SER A 494 7.37 26.76 35.13
C SER A 494 6.32 27.58 35.90
N ARG A 495 5.04 27.16 35.91
CA ARG A 495 3.96 27.88 36.62
C ARG A 495 3.63 27.33 38.01
N ALA A 496 4.12 26.14 38.36
CA ALA A 496 3.96 25.53 39.68
C ALA A 496 5.05 25.94 40.70
N ALA A 497 6.12 26.62 40.25
CA ALA A 497 7.26 27.00 41.09
C ALA A 497 7.17 28.41 41.70
N ARG A 498 6.03 29.12 41.59
CA ARG A 498 5.87 30.47 42.17
C ARG A 498 4.79 30.59 43.26
N SER A 499 4.26 29.47 43.77
CA SER A 499 3.24 29.48 44.83
C SER A 499 3.66 28.81 46.15
N HIS A 500 4.94 28.50 46.35
CA HIS A 500 5.48 28.06 47.64
C HIS A 500 6.70 28.91 48.05
N ALA A 501 6.45 30.18 48.36
CA ALA A 501 7.40 31.04 49.05
C ALA A 501 6.63 32.03 49.94
N ALA A 502 5.88 31.51 50.91
CA ALA A 502 5.41 32.26 52.05
C ALA A 502 5.10 31.27 53.18
N LEU A 503 5.54 31.62 54.39
CA LEU A 503 5.38 30.91 55.68
C LEU A 503 6.43 29.83 55.94
N ILE A 504 7.49 30.21 56.65
CA ILE A 504 7.86 29.70 57.99
C ILE A 504 8.86 30.70 58.60
N ARG A 505 8.44 31.43 59.63
CA ARG A 505 9.33 32.11 60.59
C ARG A 505 9.78 31.07 61.64
N PRO A 506 11.03 31.09 62.13
CA PRO A 506 11.43 30.24 63.25
C PRO A 506 11.07 30.90 64.60
N PRO A 507 10.72 30.12 65.64
CA PRO A 507 10.70 30.63 67.00
C PRO A 507 12.11 30.61 67.59
N THR A 508 12.47 31.71 68.22
CA THR A 508 13.60 31.81 69.15
C THR A 508 13.33 30.96 70.38
N ARG A 509 14.28 30.09 70.75
CA ARG A 509 14.50 29.75 72.17
C ARG A 509 15.95 29.34 72.41
N THR A 510 16.53 30.12 73.29
CA THR A 510 17.81 29.97 73.97
C THR A 510 17.85 28.71 74.82
N SER A 511 19.04 28.09 74.89
CA SER A 511 19.58 27.36 76.05
C SER A 511 19.21 28.08 77.35
N SER A 512 18.79 27.41 78.42
CA SER A 512 19.48 26.30 79.09
C SER A 512 18.89 24.91 78.91
#